data_AF-A0A972YU57-F1
#
_entry.id   AF-A0A972YU57-F1
#
_cell.length_a   1.000
_cell.length_b   1.000
_cell.length_c   1.000
_cell.angle_alpha   90.00
_cell.angle_beta   90.00
_cell.angle_gamma   90.00
#
_symmetry.space_group_name_H-M   'P 1'
#
loop_
_entity.id
_entity.type
_entity.pdbx_description
1 polymer ?
#
loop_
_entity_poly.entity_id
_entity_poly.type
_entity_poly.pdbx_seq_one_letter_code
_entity_poly.pdbx_strand_id
1 'polypeptide(L)'
;MKFIMILLTAILVLASFALSAKKTASQDISHLISKEEFVSYKDVADFIAQSPRVTMTVTPSKADIEEYGQQVAKSLTGSDCDRDGKMDDNPSCNAIFYKLWLKYSR
;
A
#
# COMPACT_ATOMS: atom_id res chain seq x y z
N MET A 1 5.43 46.36 10.16
CA MET A 1 4.89 45.13 10.79
C MET A 1 3.87 44.41 9.90
N LYS A 2 2.81 45.07 9.38
CA LYS A 2 1.84 44.44 8.45
C LYS A 2 2.45 43.81 7.19
N PHE A 3 3.40 44.49 6.54
CA PHE A 3 4.08 43.94 5.36
C PHE A 3 4.91 42.68 5.67
N ILE A 4 5.55 42.63 6.84
CA ILE A 4 6.32 41.47 7.29
C ILE A 4 5.39 40.28 7.57
N MET A 5 4.21 40.54 8.17
CA MET A 5 3.18 39.52 8.40
C MET A 5 2.64 38.95 7.08
N ILE A 6 2.36 39.81 6.09
CA ILE A 6 1.87 39.37 4.76
C ILE A 6 2.92 38.50 4.05
N LEU A 7 4.19 38.91 4.11
CA LEU A 7 5.29 38.15 3.52
C LEU A 7 5.43 36.76 4.18
N LEU A 8 5.35 36.70 5.51
CA LEU A 8 5.38 35.43 6.26
C LEU A 8 4.21 34.51 5.91
N THR A 9 3.00 35.05 5.76
CA THR A 9 1.84 34.23 5.35
C THR A 9 1.96 33.71 3.91
N ALA A 10 2.53 34.50 2.99
CA ALA A 10 2.72 34.08 1.61
C ALA A 10 3.75 32.94 1.48
N ILE A 11 4.84 33.01 2.26
CA ILE A 11 5.86 31.96 2.31
C ILE A 11 5.28 30.65 2.87
N LEU A 12 4.43 30.72 3.90
CA LEU A 12 3.82 29.54 4.51
C LEU A 12 2.86 28.81 3.55
N VAL A 13 2.10 29.59 2.76
CA VAL A 13 1.18 29.05 1.75
C VAL A 13 1.96 28.36 0.61
N LEU A 14 3.06 28.95 0.14
CA LEU A 14 3.90 28.35 -0.90
C LEU A 14 4.59 27.05 -0.46
N ALA A 15 5.00 26.94 0.81
CA ALA A 15 5.61 25.72 1.35
C ALA A 15 4.64 24.52 1.41
N SER A 16 3.34 24.78 1.45
CA SER A 16 2.31 23.72 1.55
C SER A 16 2.10 22.94 0.25
N PHE A 17 2.48 23.50 -0.90
CA PHE A 17 2.33 22.84 -2.21
C PHE A 17 3.49 21.90 -2.58
N ALA A 18 4.57 21.87 -1.79
CA ALA A 18 5.76 21.08 -2.09
C ALA A 18 5.71 19.63 -1.55
N LEU A 19 4.70 19.26 -0.76
CA LEU A 19 4.52 17.87 -0.32
C LEU A 19 3.85 17.04 -1.42
N SER A 20 4.65 16.65 -2.41
CA SER A 20 4.28 15.58 -3.33
C SER A 20 4.78 14.26 -2.75
N ALA A 21 3.87 13.45 -2.20
CA ALA A 21 4.20 12.12 -1.71
C ALA A 21 4.67 11.27 -2.90
N LYS A 22 5.97 10.99 -2.96
CA LYS A 22 6.53 10.11 -4.00
C LYS A 22 5.91 8.73 -3.80
N LYS A 23 5.07 8.29 -4.74
CA LYS A 23 4.54 6.92 -4.75
C LYS A 23 5.72 5.98 -4.61
N THR A 24 5.72 5.15 -3.56
CA THR A 24 6.79 4.16 -3.33
C THR A 24 6.93 3.35 -4.62
N ALA A 25 8.12 3.37 -5.20
CA ALA A 25 8.38 2.55 -6.37
C ALA A 25 8.13 1.09 -5.96
N SER A 26 7.33 0.37 -6.73
CA SER A 26 7.10 -1.08 -6.55
C SER A 26 8.47 -1.75 -6.33
N GLN A 27 8.64 -2.44 -5.20
CA GLN A 27 9.92 -3.06 -4.84
C GLN A 27 10.27 -4.19 -5.81
N ASP A 28 11.57 -4.45 -6.00
CA ASP A 28 12.00 -5.63 -6.77
C ASP A 28 12.09 -6.85 -5.86
N ILE A 29 11.09 -7.72 -5.96
CA ILE A 29 10.97 -8.93 -5.12
C ILE A 29 11.47 -10.20 -5.82
N SER A 30 12.14 -10.08 -6.97
CA SER A 30 12.63 -11.25 -7.70
C SER A 30 13.66 -12.08 -6.93
N HIS A 31 14.23 -11.50 -5.87
CA HIS A 31 15.13 -12.20 -4.96
C HIS A 31 14.39 -13.13 -4.00
N LEU A 32 13.07 -12.98 -3.89
CA LEU A 32 12.18 -13.80 -3.06
C LEU A 32 11.36 -14.78 -3.90
N ILE A 33 10.97 -14.40 -5.12
CA ILE A 33 10.14 -15.21 -6.01
C ILE A 33 10.97 -15.57 -7.23
N SER A 34 11.27 -16.85 -7.42
CA SER A 34 12.05 -17.32 -8.57
C SER A 34 11.24 -17.24 -9.88
N LYS A 35 11.89 -17.43 -11.04
CA LYS A 35 11.19 -17.49 -12.33
C LYS A 35 10.23 -18.67 -12.38
N GLU A 36 10.65 -19.82 -11.87
CA GLU A 36 9.87 -21.07 -11.85
C GLU A 36 8.63 -20.94 -10.97
N GLU A 37 8.77 -20.29 -9.80
CA GLU A 37 7.62 -19.95 -8.96
C GLU A 37 6.69 -18.98 -9.68
N PHE A 38 7.23 -17.92 -10.28
CA PHE A 38 6.40 -16.93 -10.95
C PHE A 38 5.56 -17.50 -12.10
N VAL A 39 6.15 -18.37 -12.94
CA VAL A 39 5.42 -19.00 -14.05
C VAL A 39 4.39 -20.04 -13.59
N SER A 40 4.44 -20.45 -12.32
CA SER A 40 3.42 -21.34 -11.75
C SER A 40 2.10 -20.62 -11.46
N TYR A 41 2.13 -19.28 -11.29
CA TYR A 41 0.93 -18.47 -11.15
C TYR A 41 0.20 -18.38 -12.49
N LYS A 42 -1.10 -18.67 -12.50
CA LYS A 42 -1.91 -18.63 -13.72
C LYS A 42 -2.13 -17.21 -14.24
N ASP A 43 -2.36 -16.30 -13.31
CA ASP A 43 -2.65 -14.90 -13.56
C ASP A 43 -2.40 -14.07 -12.29
N VAL A 44 -2.70 -12.78 -12.35
CA VAL A 44 -2.51 -11.87 -11.22
C VAL A 44 -3.43 -12.18 -10.03
N ALA A 45 -4.63 -12.72 -10.27
CA ALA A 45 -5.53 -13.08 -9.19
C ALA A 45 -5.00 -14.29 -8.41
N ASP A 46 -4.41 -15.26 -9.12
CA ASP A 46 -3.73 -16.41 -8.54
C ASP A 46 -2.49 -15.99 -7.73
N PHE A 47 -1.68 -15.08 -8.27
CA PHE A 47 -0.55 -14.47 -7.54
C PHE A 47 -1.00 -13.79 -6.24
N ILE A 48 -2.07 -12.98 -6.28
CA ILE A 48 -2.65 -12.32 -5.10
C ILE A 48 -3.23 -13.34 -4.11
N ALA A 49 -3.84 -14.42 -4.61
CA ALA A 49 -4.42 -15.45 -3.78
C ALA A 49 -3.36 -16.20 -2.97
N GLN A 50 -2.23 -16.48 -3.60
CA GLN A 50 -1.10 -17.24 -3.04
C GLN A 50 -0.09 -16.37 -2.27
N SER A 51 -0.18 -15.04 -2.35
CA SER A 51 0.65 -14.15 -1.54
C SER A 51 0.40 -14.36 -0.04
N PRO A 52 1.42 -14.16 0.82
CA PRO A 52 1.29 -14.12 2.26
C PRO A 52 0.15 -13.21 2.69
N ARG A 53 -0.49 -13.60 3.78
CA ARG A 53 -1.56 -12.83 4.39
C ARG A 53 -1.03 -12.11 5.60
N VAL A 54 -1.32 -10.82 5.67
CA VAL A 54 -1.01 -9.98 6.81
C VAL A 54 -2.29 -9.49 7.44
N THR A 55 -2.28 -9.39 8.77
CA THR A 55 -3.43 -8.93 9.55
C THR A 55 -3.07 -7.64 10.24
N MET A 56 -3.92 -6.64 10.09
CA MET A 56 -3.75 -5.32 10.70
C MET A 56 -4.97 -4.99 11.55
N THR A 57 -4.74 -4.47 12.75
CA THR A 57 -5.81 -3.90 13.56
C THR A 57 -6.20 -2.54 12.97
N VAL A 58 -7.50 -2.33 12.78
CA VAL A 58 -8.05 -1.08 12.28
C VAL A 58 -9.04 -0.52 13.27
N THR A 59 -9.22 0.79 13.24
CA THR A 59 -10.23 1.46 14.05
C THR A 59 -11.63 0.98 13.62
N PRO A 60 -12.44 0.45 14.53
CA PRO A 60 -13.83 0.09 14.25
C PRO A 60 -14.62 1.33 13.80
N SER A 61 -15.55 1.14 12.87
CA SER A 61 -16.48 2.19 12.45
C SER A 61 -17.55 2.44 13.51
N LYS A 62 -18.32 3.53 13.36
CA LYS A 62 -19.46 3.82 14.24
C LYS A 62 -20.51 2.70 14.24
N ALA A 63 -20.79 2.12 13.07
CA ALA A 63 -21.71 1.00 12.95
C ALA A 63 -21.20 -0.24 13.71
N ASP A 64 -19.90 -0.54 13.59
CA ASP A 64 -19.29 -1.64 14.34
C ASP A 64 -19.42 -1.41 15.87
N ILE A 65 -19.23 -0.17 16.35
CA ILE A 65 -19.36 0.17 17.78
C ILE A 65 -20.81 0.12 18.26
N GLU A 66 -21.77 0.55 17.44
CA GLU A 66 -23.20 0.52 17.76
C GLU A 66 -23.72 -0.92 17.89
N GLU A 67 -23.26 -1.81 17.01
CA GLU A 67 -23.65 -3.22 17.01
C GLU A 67 -22.95 -4.05 18.10
N TYR A 68 -21.64 -3.85 18.27
CA TYR A 68 -20.81 -4.74 19.09
C TYR A 68 -20.29 -4.09 20.40
N GLY A 69 -20.57 -2.81 20.63
CA GLY A 69 -20.18 -2.06 21.81
C GLY A 69 -18.78 -1.43 21.75
N GLN A 70 -18.44 -0.60 22.75
CA GLN A 70 -17.19 0.18 22.75
C GLN A 70 -15.91 -0.66 22.82
N GLN A 71 -15.99 -1.91 23.27
CA GLN A 71 -14.83 -2.81 23.39
C GLN A 71 -14.58 -3.61 22.10
N VAL A 72 -15.31 -3.31 21.02
CA VAL A 72 -15.10 -3.99 19.74
C VAL A 72 -13.70 -3.73 19.20
N ALA A 73 -13.04 -4.79 18.76
CA ALA A 73 -11.79 -4.73 18.01
C ALA A 73 -12.05 -5.18 16.58
N LYS A 74 -11.48 -4.46 15.60
CA LYS A 74 -11.60 -4.81 14.18
C LYS A 74 -10.23 -5.07 13.61
N SER A 75 -10.10 -6.17 12.87
CA SER A 75 -8.92 -6.48 12.10
C SER A 75 -9.28 -6.68 10.63
N LEU A 76 -8.34 -6.34 9.76
CA LEU A 76 -8.39 -6.67 8.34
C LEU A 76 -7.27 -7.66 8.05
N THR A 77 -7.57 -8.66 7.23
CA THR A 77 -6.58 -9.56 6.65
C THR A 77 -6.55 -9.37 5.15
N GLY A 78 -5.36 -9.23 4.59
CA GLY A 78 -5.16 -8.92 3.19
C GLY A 78 -3.83 -9.47 2.67
N SER A 79 -3.60 -9.30 1.38
CA SER A 79 -2.41 -9.78 0.70
C SER A 79 -1.21 -8.86 0.97
N ASP A 80 -0.04 -9.45 1.13
CA ASP A 80 1.27 -8.80 1.15
C ASP A 80 2.02 -9.27 -0.10
N CYS A 81 1.79 -8.56 -1.20
CA CYS A 81 2.27 -8.92 -2.53
C CYS A 81 3.73 -8.58 -2.71
N ASP A 82 4.22 -7.51 -2.07
CA ASP A 82 5.62 -7.08 -2.12
C ASP A 82 6.51 -7.64 -0.98
N ARG A 83 5.92 -8.42 -0.07
CA ARG A 83 6.62 -9.14 1.02
C ARG A 83 7.26 -8.20 2.03
N ASP A 84 6.69 -7.01 2.22
CA ASP A 84 7.18 -6.00 3.17
C ASP A 84 6.49 -6.08 4.56
N GLY A 85 5.54 -7.01 4.73
CA GLY A 85 4.76 -7.19 5.95
C GLY A 85 3.58 -6.25 6.10
N LYS A 86 3.24 -5.45 5.08
CA LYS A 86 2.07 -4.56 5.06
C LYS A 86 1.01 -5.05 4.09
N MET A 87 -0.22 -4.64 4.37
CA MET A 87 -1.35 -4.98 3.52
C MET A 87 -1.32 -4.13 2.26
N ASP A 88 -1.25 -4.81 1.11
CA ASP A 88 -1.28 -4.17 -0.19
C ASP A 88 -2.71 -4.01 -0.72
N ASP A 89 -2.91 -2.93 -1.47
CA ASP A 89 -4.10 -2.78 -2.30
C ASP A 89 -3.94 -3.52 -3.64
N ASN A 90 -5.07 -3.74 -4.31
CA ASN A 90 -5.10 -4.44 -5.59
C ASN A 90 -4.21 -3.76 -6.67
N PRO A 91 -4.22 -2.42 -6.84
CA PRO A 91 -3.29 -1.75 -7.74
C PRO A 91 -1.80 -2.01 -7.44
N SER A 92 -1.40 -2.07 -6.17
CA SER A 92 -0.02 -2.34 -5.76
C SER A 92 0.39 -3.77 -6.09
N CYS A 93 -0.46 -4.75 -5.80
CA CYS A 93 -0.26 -6.14 -6.19
C CYS A 93 -0.13 -6.31 -7.71
N ASN A 94 -0.99 -5.67 -8.50
CA ASN A 94 -0.91 -5.71 -9.97
C ASN A 94 0.41 -5.15 -10.49
N ALA A 95 0.91 -4.06 -9.89
CA ALA A 95 2.17 -3.47 -10.28
C ALA A 95 3.35 -4.40 -10.01
N ILE A 96 3.34 -5.10 -8.86
CA ILE A 96 4.36 -6.11 -8.51
C ILE A 96 4.35 -7.27 -9.49
N PHE A 97 3.18 -7.84 -9.76
CA PHE A 97 3.02 -8.94 -10.71
C PHE A 97 3.56 -8.56 -12.10
N TYR A 98 3.17 -7.37 -12.60
CA TYR A 98 3.64 -6.88 -13.89
C TYR A 98 5.16 -6.67 -13.93
N LYS A 99 5.77 -6.22 -12.83
CA LYS A 99 7.21 -6.02 -12.75
C LYS A 99 7.98 -7.35 -12.80
N LEU A 100 7.50 -8.38 -12.12
CA LEU A 100 8.05 -9.74 -12.22
C LEU A 100 7.87 -10.31 -13.63
N TRP A 101 6.70 -10.10 -14.24
CA TRP A 101 6.44 -10.49 -15.62
C TRP A 101 7.45 -9.87 -16.59
N LEU A 102 7.70 -8.56 -16.49
CA LEU A 102 8.70 -7.88 -17.32
C LEU A 102 10.13 -8.40 -17.11
N LYS A 103 10.46 -8.84 -15.89
CA LYS A 103 11.79 -9.37 -15.55
C LYS A 103 11.99 -10.78 -16.10
N TYR A 104 10.98 -11.63 -16.02
CA TYR A 104 11.08 -13.05 -16.38
C TYR A 104 10.65 -13.38 -17.81
N SER A 105 9.93 -12.48 -18.48
CA SER A 105 9.55 -12.62 -19.90
C SER A 105 10.62 -12.10 -20.87
N ARG A 106 11.78 -11.68 -20.35
CA ARG A 106 13.00 -11.40 -21.10
C ARG A 106 13.98 -12.57 -20.92
#